data_AF-A0A7X7R1J8-F1
#
_entry.id   AF-A0A7X7R1J8-F1
#
_cell.length_a   1.000
_cell.length_b   1.000
_cell.length_c   1.000
_cell.angle_alpha   90.00
_cell.angle_beta   90.00
_cell.angle_gamma   90.00
#
_symmetry.space_group_name_H-M   'P 1'
#
loop_
_entity.id
_entity.type
_entity.pdbx_description
1 polymer ?
#
loop_
_entity_poly.entity_id
_entity_poly.type
_entity_poly.pdbx_seq_one_letter_code
_entity_poly.pdbx_strand_id
1 'polypeptide(L)'
;MKKKLLKELKVSLYAILFACATFIAPGVFAQDYQIPFNTGKNASSVIENTTETLRIQYVFGGLQSFEVKTEKGVFNELILPQGYSVGELGNPKLPAIKNLIEIPFGAEATVAVKGYTVTDYKLSDYGINNMLFPNQPSVRKDQQPEDVKFEYNAEAYQASEFTRSEVAGLEVLGVMRGVRLGRLDISPVKYNPATGTIRVFNNIEVEVSFSGADKSLNSFVKASTFSPYFEAAYGKVLNHTKDAFSDHPDLTKYPIKMVVVADRMFEEALQPYFEWKTKKGFKLEIGYTDEIGSTATDIKNYIFGIYNAATPQNPAPSFVVLVGDVAQIPASATGSASSGVTDLYYSSVDGDIFPDIYLGRLSAQTVEQLNNQLEKILYYEKYEFEDPSYLDDVTLIAGADPTWNPRVGQATIQYGTQNYFNAAHGYATVNAYLNSYSGCYDPARIAVSMINYTAHCSPSVWADPSLSVSNVYAFSNTNKYPLAVGNCCQSSDYSVTECIGEAWVRAPQKGAVAYIGSVPSTYWFEDFY
;
A
#
# COMPACT_ATOMS: atom_id res chain seq x y z
N MET A 1 -50.30 -28.07 -25.25
CA MET A 1 -49.19 -27.17 -25.65
C MET A 1 -47.98 -27.23 -24.70
N LYS A 2 -47.65 -28.41 -24.14
CA LYS A 2 -46.61 -28.62 -23.12
C LYS A 2 -45.65 -29.78 -23.47
N LYS A 3 -45.29 -29.94 -24.75
CA LYS A 3 -44.42 -31.03 -25.24
C LYS A 3 -43.43 -30.63 -26.35
N LYS A 4 -43.05 -29.35 -26.44
CA LYS A 4 -42.13 -28.88 -27.51
C LYS A 4 -41.02 -27.93 -27.04
N LEU A 5 -40.54 -28.10 -25.81
CA LEU A 5 -39.47 -27.27 -25.23
C LEU A 5 -38.48 -28.12 -24.39
N LEU A 6 -38.11 -29.29 -24.90
CA LEU A 6 -37.24 -30.25 -24.22
C LEU A 6 -36.18 -30.86 -25.17
N LYS A 7 -35.79 -30.12 -26.22
CA LYS A 7 -34.85 -30.64 -27.23
C LYS A 7 -33.78 -29.65 -27.72
N GLU A 8 -33.33 -28.78 -26.83
CA GLU A 8 -32.05 -28.05 -26.89
C GLU A 8 -31.60 -27.90 -25.43
N LEU A 9 -30.84 -28.79 -24.78
CA LEU A 9 -29.60 -29.51 -25.09
C LEU A 9 -28.35 -28.61 -25.19
N LYS A 10 -27.68 -28.52 -24.04
CA LYS A 10 -26.22 -28.40 -23.80
C LYS A 10 -25.59 -27.01 -23.87
N VAL A 11 -25.62 -26.32 -22.73
CA VAL A 11 -24.47 -25.55 -22.25
C VAL A 11 -23.98 -26.22 -20.97
N SER A 12 -22.71 -26.62 -20.97
CA SER A 12 -22.02 -27.33 -19.90
C SER A 12 -22.05 -26.54 -18.58
N LEU A 13 -22.73 -27.10 -17.58
CA LEU A 13 -22.61 -26.69 -16.19
C LEU A 13 -21.41 -27.44 -15.58
N TYR A 14 -20.19 -26.96 -15.80
CA TYR A 14 -19.04 -27.39 -14.99
C TYR A 14 -18.96 -26.48 -13.77
N ALA A 15 -19.66 -26.86 -12.70
CA ALA A 15 -19.38 -26.35 -11.37
C ALA A 15 -18.00 -26.89 -10.95
N ILE A 16 -16.99 -26.03 -10.97
CA ILE A 16 -15.66 -26.34 -10.45
C ILE A 16 -15.74 -26.26 -8.93
N LEU A 17 -15.95 -27.41 -8.29
CA LEU A 17 -15.86 -27.57 -6.86
C LEU A 17 -14.38 -27.67 -6.47
N PHE A 18 -13.78 -26.58 -5.99
CA PHE A 18 -12.46 -26.62 -5.35
C PHE A 18 -12.63 -27.04 -3.88
N ALA A 19 -12.55 -28.35 -3.63
CA ALA A 19 -12.44 -28.89 -2.28
C ALA A 19 -10.95 -28.99 -1.89
N CYS A 20 -10.50 -28.12 -0.98
CA CYS A 20 -9.25 -28.32 -0.25
C CYS A 20 -9.57 -29.19 0.96
N ALA A 21 -9.21 -30.46 0.91
CA ALA A 21 -9.32 -31.35 2.06
C ALA A 21 -8.15 -31.09 3.02
N THR A 22 -8.42 -30.45 4.16
CA THR A 22 -7.50 -30.37 5.28
C THR A 22 -7.55 -31.69 6.06
N PHE A 23 -6.58 -32.56 5.81
CA PHE A 23 -6.32 -33.69 6.70
C PHE A 23 -5.58 -33.21 7.94
N ILE A 24 -6.26 -33.22 9.09
CA ILE A 24 -5.63 -33.10 10.40
C ILE A 24 -5.01 -34.45 10.75
N ALA A 25 -3.68 -34.55 10.66
CA ALA A 25 -2.91 -35.62 11.28
C ALA A 25 -2.19 -35.04 12.53
N PRO A 26 -2.15 -35.76 13.66
CA PRO A 26 -1.57 -35.25 14.89
C PRO A 26 -0.04 -35.43 14.91
N GLY A 27 0.67 -34.38 15.33
CA GLY A 27 2.00 -34.47 15.93
C GLY A 27 3.14 -34.89 14.99
N VAL A 28 3.47 -34.04 14.01
CA VAL A 28 4.82 -33.98 13.43
C VAL A 28 5.40 -32.65 13.91
N PHE A 29 6.61 -32.65 14.47
CA PHE A 29 7.35 -31.42 14.73
C PHE A 29 7.28 -30.57 13.46
N ALA A 30 6.64 -29.40 13.51
CA ALA A 30 6.47 -28.56 12.34
C ALA A 30 7.87 -28.24 11.80
N GLN A 31 8.21 -28.81 10.65
CA GLN A 31 9.40 -28.40 9.94
C GLN A 31 9.07 -27.04 9.36
N ASP A 32 9.66 -25.97 9.91
CA ASP A 32 9.38 -24.57 9.52
C ASP A 32 9.59 -24.35 8.00
N TYR A 33 10.40 -25.21 7.36
CA TYR A 33 10.79 -25.15 5.96
C TYR A 33 10.72 -26.54 5.29
N GLN A 34 10.19 -26.59 4.06
CA GLN A 34 10.22 -27.81 3.25
C GLN A 34 11.62 -28.08 2.68
N ILE A 35 12.36 -27.03 2.34
CA ILE A 35 13.78 -27.11 1.97
C ILE A 35 14.57 -26.34 3.05
N PRO A 36 15.10 -27.01 4.09
CA PRO A 36 15.88 -26.37 5.14
C PRO A 36 17.32 -26.08 4.68
N PHE A 37 17.86 -24.91 5.04
CA PHE A 37 19.23 -24.50 4.71
C PHE A 37 20.23 -24.67 5.87
N ASN A 38 19.78 -25.17 7.02
CA ASN A 38 20.60 -25.46 8.22
C ASN A 38 21.35 -24.25 8.83
N THR A 39 20.78 -23.06 8.70
CA THR A 39 21.36 -21.77 9.09
C THR A 39 20.52 -21.01 10.13
N GLY A 40 19.39 -21.58 10.58
CA GLY A 40 18.48 -20.95 11.54
C GLY A 40 17.28 -20.29 10.84
N LYS A 41 16.93 -19.06 11.23
CA LYS A 41 15.80 -18.30 10.67
C LYS A 41 16.28 -17.30 9.61
N ASN A 42 15.38 -16.89 8.73
CA ASN A 42 15.63 -15.77 7.80
C ASN A 42 15.96 -14.50 8.60
N ALA A 43 17.06 -13.84 8.25
CA ALA A 43 17.50 -12.60 8.87
C ALA A 43 18.31 -11.75 7.87
N SER A 44 18.19 -10.43 8.00
CA SER A 44 19.13 -9.47 7.43
C SER A 44 19.67 -8.58 8.55
N SER A 45 20.92 -8.18 8.46
CA SER A 45 21.55 -7.28 9.42
C SER A 45 22.48 -6.30 8.74
N VAL A 46 22.31 -5.02 9.02
CA VAL A 46 23.24 -3.96 8.60
C VAL A 46 24.52 -4.10 9.42
N ILE A 47 25.64 -4.36 8.75
CA ILE A 47 26.97 -4.50 9.35
C ILE A 47 27.70 -3.16 9.40
N GLU A 48 27.53 -2.36 8.35
CA GLU A 48 28.11 -1.01 8.24
C GLU A 48 27.11 -0.08 7.59
N ASN A 49 27.00 1.14 8.11
CA ASN A 49 26.16 2.19 7.55
C ASN A 49 26.90 3.53 7.69
N THR A 50 27.52 3.97 6.60
CA THR A 50 28.22 5.25 6.52
C THR A 50 27.78 6.01 5.28
N THR A 51 28.23 7.25 5.14
CA THR A 51 27.98 8.06 3.92
C THR A 51 28.69 7.53 2.67
N GLU A 52 29.58 6.54 2.82
CA GLU A 52 30.42 6.01 1.74
C GLU A 52 30.14 4.53 1.48
N THR A 53 29.61 3.80 2.47
CA THR A 53 29.39 2.36 2.36
C THR A 53 28.22 1.89 3.22
N LEU A 54 27.40 1.01 2.65
CA LEU A 54 26.40 0.21 3.34
C LEU A 54 26.73 -1.26 3.15
N ARG A 55 27.04 -2.00 4.23
CA ARG A 55 27.22 -3.46 4.20
C ARG A 55 26.08 -4.17 4.91
N ILE A 56 25.54 -5.20 4.28
CA ILE A 56 24.41 -5.97 4.79
C ILE A 56 24.72 -7.46 4.67
N GLN A 57 24.44 -8.20 5.74
CA GLN A 57 24.48 -9.66 5.75
C GLN A 57 23.07 -10.20 5.60
N TYR A 58 22.90 -11.18 4.71
CA TYR A 58 21.67 -11.96 4.56
C TYR A 58 21.91 -13.42 4.91
N VAL A 59 21.01 -13.98 5.72
CA VAL A 59 20.95 -15.39 6.07
C VAL A 59 19.53 -15.89 5.88
N PHE A 60 19.37 -16.99 5.16
CA PHE A 60 18.07 -17.62 4.89
C PHE A 60 18.01 -18.95 5.59
N GLY A 61 16.93 -19.25 6.32
CA GLY A 61 16.71 -20.49 7.05
C GLY A 61 16.19 -21.65 6.20
N GLY A 62 15.46 -21.34 5.14
CA GLY A 62 14.92 -22.33 4.20
C GLY A 62 13.83 -21.75 3.29
N LEU A 63 13.27 -22.63 2.46
CA LEU A 63 12.13 -22.33 1.58
C LEU A 63 10.92 -23.18 1.92
N GLN A 64 9.75 -22.60 1.70
CA GLN A 64 8.47 -23.31 1.69
C GLN A 64 8.02 -23.52 0.25
N SER A 65 7.16 -24.52 0.01
CA SER A 65 6.53 -24.71 -1.29
C SER A 65 5.08 -25.11 -1.14
N PHE A 66 4.28 -24.80 -2.16
CA PHE A 66 2.92 -25.28 -2.32
C PHE A 66 2.62 -25.50 -3.79
N GLU A 67 1.66 -26.39 -4.08
CA GLU A 67 1.22 -26.66 -5.44
C GLU A 67 0.25 -25.60 -5.95
N VAL A 68 0.41 -25.21 -7.21
CA VAL A 68 -0.47 -24.32 -7.94
C VAL A 68 -1.02 -25.06 -9.15
N LYS A 69 -2.34 -25.23 -9.20
CA LYS A 69 -3.03 -25.87 -10.33
C LYS A 69 -3.38 -24.80 -11.37
N THR A 70 -2.98 -25.02 -12.60
CA THR A 70 -3.23 -24.11 -13.73
C THR A 70 -3.79 -24.88 -14.93
N GLU A 71 -4.24 -24.17 -15.96
CA GLU A 71 -4.64 -24.78 -17.24
C GLU A 71 -3.48 -25.51 -17.96
N LYS A 72 -2.22 -25.19 -17.63
CA LYS A 72 -1.02 -25.82 -18.21
C LYS A 72 -0.49 -26.99 -17.38
N GLY A 73 -1.12 -27.30 -16.25
CA GLY A 73 -0.73 -28.40 -15.37
C GLY A 73 -0.56 -27.96 -13.92
N VAL A 74 0.07 -28.82 -13.12
CA VAL A 74 0.41 -28.51 -11.74
C VAL A 74 1.84 -27.99 -11.70
N PHE A 75 2.05 -26.89 -11.00
CA PHE A 75 3.35 -26.29 -10.73
C PHE A 75 3.58 -26.23 -9.22
N ASN A 76 4.82 -25.96 -8.81
CA ASN A 76 5.15 -25.62 -7.43
C ASN A 76 5.62 -24.17 -7.34
N GLU A 77 5.12 -23.40 -6.39
CA GLU A 77 5.70 -22.09 -6.06
C GLU A 77 6.66 -22.24 -4.88
N LEU A 78 7.79 -21.54 -4.90
CA LEU A 78 8.72 -21.46 -3.78
C LEU A 78 8.54 -20.13 -3.06
N ILE A 79 8.39 -20.18 -1.75
CA ILE A 79 8.28 -19.00 -0.88
C ILE A 79 9.51 -18.92 0.01
N LEU A 80 10.13 -17.74 0.02
CA LEU A 80 11.02 -17.32 1.09
C LEU A 80 10.19 -16.51 2.09
N PRO A 81 10.09 -16.90 3.37
CA PRO A 81 9.34 -16.11 4.34
C PRO A 81 9.82 -14.66 4.42
N GLN A 82 8.87 -13.71 4.42
CA GLN A 82 9.09 -12.26 4.30
C GLN A 82 9.72 -11.81 2.96
N GLY A 83 9.74 -12.69 1.96
CA GLY A 83 10.22 -12.40 0.63
C GLY A 83 9.12 -12.08 -0.37
N TYR A 84 9.56 -11.56 -1.50
CA TYR A 84 8.79 -11.28 -2.71
C TYR A 84 9.26 -12.24 -3.81
N SER A 85 8.89 -11.95 -5.06
CA SER A 85 9.41 -12.64 -6.24
C SER A 85 10.16 -11.72 -7.19
N VAL A 86 10.99 -12.34 -8.02
CA VAL A 86 11.71 -11.76 -9.16
C VAL A 86 11.53 -12.63 -10.40
N GLY A 87 11.81 -12.03 -11.56
CA GLY A 87 11.75 -12.70 -12.86
C GLY A 87 10.78 -12.02 -13.82
N GLU A 88 11.01 -12.22 -15.12
CA GLU A 88 10.11 -11.75 -16.18
C GLU A 88 8.84 -12.59 -16.23
N LEU A 89 7.77 -12.03 -16.79
CA LEU A 89 6.51 -12.75 -16.99
C LEU A 89 6.73 -14.03 -17.79
N GLY A 90 6.13 -15.12 -17.33
CA GLY A 90 6.23 -16.43 -17.96
C GLY A 90 7.51 -17.22 -17.65
N ASN A 91 8.57 -16.60 -17.10
CA ASN A 91 9.75 -17.30 -16.60
C ASN A 91 9.48 -17.87 -15.19
N PRO A 92 10.24 -18.87 -14.70
CA PRO A 92 10.09 -19.37 -13.34
C PRO A 92 10.08 -18.25 -12.29
N LYS A 93 9.05 -18.21 -11.46
CA LYS A 93 8.91 -17.27 -10.33
C LYS A 93 9.86 -17.70 -9.22
N LEU A 94 10.87 -16.87 -8.95
CA LEU A 94 11.89 -17.17 -7.95
C LEU A 94 11.77 -16.20 -6.76
N PRO A 95 11.95 -16.70 -5.53
CA PRO A 95 11.84 -15.86 -4.34
C PRO A 95 13.04 -14.91 -4.21
N ALA A 96 12.79 -13.72 -3.68
CA ALA A 96 13.77 -12.67 -3.44
C ALA A 96 13.43 -11.84 -2.20
N ILE A 97 14.41 -11.12 -1.67
CA ILE A 97 14.18 -10.03 -0.70
C ILE A 97 14.33 -8.70 -1.42
N LYS A 98 13.46 -7.74 -1.12
CA LYS A 98 13.55 -6.37 -1.64
C LYS A 98 13.59 -5.42 -0.45
N ASN A 99 14.65 -4.64 -0.34
CA ASN A 99 14.80 -3.65 0.73
C ASN A 99 14.92 -2.25 0.15
N LEU A 100 14.18 -1.30 0.71
CA LEU A 100 14.46 0.11 0.48
C LEU A 100 15.73 0.49 1.24
N ILE A 101 16.61 1.23 0.59
CA ILE A 101 17.81 1.83 1.19
C ILE A 101 17.83 3.33 0.88
N GLU A 102 18.36 4.11 1.80
CA GLU A 102 18.72 5.50 1.57
C GLU A 102 20.08 5.57 0.86
N ILE A 103 20.15 6.40 -0.18
CA ILE A 103 21.36 6.73 -0.92
C ILE A 103 21.70 8.20 -0.65
N PRO A 104 22.92 8.55 -0.19
CA PRO A 104 23.31 9.93 0.02
C PRO A 104 23.16 10.79 -1.26
N PHE A 105 22.78 12.06 -1.09
CA PHE A 105 22.73 13.01 -2.21
C PHE A 105 24.12 13.22 -2.83
N GLY A 106 24.17 13.38 -4.15
CA GLY A 106 25.41 13.50 -4.94
C GLY A 106 26.12 12.17 -5.21
N ALA A 107 25.79 11.09 -4.49
CA ALA A 107 26.46 9.81 -4.66
C ALA A 107 25.98 9.04 -5.90
N GLU A 108 26.91 8.41 -6.61
CA GLU A 108 26.62 7.26 -7.46
C GLU A 108 26.68 6.00 -6.58
N ALA A 109 25.63 5.18 -6.65
CA ALA A 109 25.52 3.97 -5.84
C ALA A 109 25.77 2.72 -6.69
N THR A 110 26.68 1.86 -6.24
CA THR A 110 27.00 0.60 -6.91
C THR A 110 26.93 -0.55 -5.92
N VAL A 111 26.44 -1.72 -6.36
CA VAL A 111 26.27 -2.90 -5.52
C VAL A 111 27.28 -3.99 -5.90
N ALA A 112 27.85 -4.64 -4.90
CA ALA A 112 28.74 -5.78 -5.06
C ALA A 112 28.44 -6.87 -4.03
N VAL A 113 28.47 -8.13 -4.47
CA VAL A 113 28.42 -9.27 -3.57
C VAL A 113 29.86 -9.62 -3.14
N LYS A 114 30.14 -9.49 -1.84
CA LYS A 114 31.49 -9.66 -1.28
C LYS A 114 31.78 -11.12 -0.92
N GLY A 115 30.74 -11.86 -0.54
CA GLY A 115 30.84 -13.27 -0.18
C GLY A 115 29.48 -13.95 -0.12
N TYR A 116 29.47 -15.26 -0.29
CA TYR A 116 28.32 -16.13 -0.07
C TYR A 116 28.77 -17.59 0.04
N THR A 117 27.88 -18.40 0.62
CA THR A 117 27.88 -19.85 0.50
C THR A 117 26.90 -20.28 -0.58
N VAL A 118 27.18 -21.39 -1.27
CA VAL A 118 26.33 -21.92 -2.33
C VAL A 118 26.02 -23.38 -2.09
N THR A 119 24.78 -23.79 -2.34
CA THR A 119 24.36 -25.21 -2.27
C THR A 119 23.30 -25.48 -3.32
N ASP A 120 23.44 -26.60 -4.02
CA ASP A 120 22.46 -27.06 -5.00
C ASP A 120 21.51 -28.06 -4.33
N TYR A 121 20.21 -27.88 -4.53
CA TYR A 121 19.14 -28.72 -4.00
C TYR A 121 18.32 -29.27 -5.15
N LYS A 122 18.24 -30.60 -5.25
CA LYS A 122 17.31 -31.25 -6.17
C LYS A 122 15.92 -31.24 -5.55
N LEU A 123 14.96 -30.60 -6.20
CA LEU A 123 13.61 -30.37 -5.66
C LEU A 123 12.88 -31.68 -5.31
N SER A 124 13.08 -32.73 -6.11
CA SER A 124 12.46 -34.04 -5.88
C SER A 124 12.91 -34.72 -4.59
N ASP A 125 14.09 -34.40 -4.07
CA ASP A 125 14.56 -34.92 -2.77
C ASP A 125 13.71 -34.37 -1.59
N TYR A 126 12.97 -33.29 -1.84
CA TYR A 126 12.08 -32.62 -0.89
C TYR A 126 10.59 -32.79 -1.24
N GLY A 127 10.27 -33.77 -2.11
CA GLY A 127 8.90 -34.07 -2.53
C GLY A 127 8.31 -33.07 -3.54
N ILE A 128 9.13 -32.18 -4.09
CA ILE A 128 8.71 -31.17 -5.09
C ILE A 128 9.02 -31.73 -6.48
N ASN A 129 8.00 -32.27 -7.13
CA ASN A 129 8.16 -32.98 -8.40
C ASN A 129 7.68 -32.20 -9.62
N ASN A 130 6.94 -31.10 -9.41
CA ASN A 130 6.48 -30.25 -10.50
C ASN A 130 7.48 -29.14 -10.81
N MET A 131 7.37 -28.58 -12.02
CA MET A 131 8.15 -27.40 -12.39
C MET A 131 7.75 -26.19 -11.53
N LEU A 132 8.68 -25.23 -11.39
CA LEU A 132 8.37 -24.00 -10.66
C LEU A 132 7.33 -23.16 -11.37
N PHE A 133 6.41 -22.54 -10.62
CA PHE A 133 5.33 -21.72 -11.16
C PHE A 133 5.89 -20.50 -11.94
N PRO A 134 5.37 -20.19 -13.13
CA PRO A 134 5.83 -19.03 -13.91
C PRO A 134 5.36 -17.71 -13.28
N ASN A 135 6.19 -16.67 -13.34
CA ASN A 135 5.81 -15.35 -12.85
C ASN A 135 4.62 -14.81 -13.67
N GLN A 136 3.57 -14.37 -12.99
CA GLN A 136 2.32 -13.91 -13.59
C GLN A 136 2.12 -12.42 -13.35
N PRO A 137 1.35 -11.72 -14.22
CA PRO A 137 0.92 -10.37 -13.92
C PRO A 137 -0.03 -10.35 -12.70
N SER A 138 -0.07 -9.22 -12.00
CA SER A 138 -1.05 -8.98 -10.95
C SER A 138 -2.47 -8.92 -11.53
N VAL A 139 -3.45 -9.35 -10.74
CA VAL A 139 -4.86 -9.41 -11.16
C VAL A 139 -5.60 -8.21 -10.59
N ARG A 140 -6.18 -7.38 -11.46
CA ARG A 140 -7.05 -6.28 -11.03
C ARG A 140 -8.29 -6.84 -10.36
N LYS A 141 -8.84 -6.11 -9.39
CA LYS A 141 -10.04 -6.57 -8.69
C LYS A 141 -11.26 -6.63 -9.60
N ASP A 142 -11.34 -5.80 -10.64
CA ASP A 142 -12.43 -5.84 -11.62
C ASP A 142 -12.22 -6.85 -12.78
N GLN A 143 -11.12 -7.61 -12.78
CA GLN A 143 -10.86 -8.67 -13.76
C GLN A 143 -11.29 -10.04 -13.23
N GLN A 144 -11.89 -10.84 -14.10
CA GLN A 144 -12.08 -12.26 -13.82
C GLN A 144 -10.75 -13.00 -14.02
N PRO A 145 -10.32 -13.87 -13.09
CA PRO A 145 -9.06 -14.60 -13.21
C PRO A 145 -8.90 -15.38 -14.52
N GLU A 146 -9.99 -15.92 -15.07
CA GLU A 146 -10.03 -16.66 -16.33
C GLU A 146 -9.74 -15.80 -17.57
N ASP A 147 -9.94 -14.48 -17.49
CA ASP A 147 -9.67 -13.55 -18.60
C ASP A 147 -8.20 -13.08 -18.61
N VAL A 148 -7.44 -13.35 -17.54
CA VAL A 148 -6.02 -13.03 -17.45
C VAL A 148 -5.22 -14.12 -18.15
N LYS A 149 -4.56 -13.75 -19.25
CA LYS A 149 -3.69 -14.67 -20.00
C LYS A 149 -2.64 -15.27 -19.07
N PHE A 150 -2.61 -16.60 -19.02
CA PHE A 150 -1.55 -17.33 -18.33
C PHE A 150 -0.23 -17.19 -19.11
N GLU A 151 0.76 -16.54 -18.50
CA GLU A 151 2.08 -16.36 -19.12
C GLU A 151 2.97 -17.57 -18.88
N TYR A 152 3.55 -18.12 -19.94
CA TYR A 152 4.44 -19.29 -19.87
C TYR A 152 5.51 -19.21 -20.98
N ASN A 153 6.76 -19.02 -20.58
CA ASN A 153 7.88 -18.97 -21.51
C ASN A 153 8.45 -20.37 -21.75
N ALA A 154 8.01 -21.04 -22.82
CA ALA A 154 8.44 -22.39 -23.13
C ALA A 154 9.96 -22.54 -23.28
N GLU A 155 10.66 -21.52 -23.79
CA GLU A 155 12.12 -21.56 -23.96
C GLU A 155 12.83 -21.57 -22.60
N ALA A 156 12.37 -20.74 -21.65
CA ALA A 156 12.92 -20.70 -20.31
C ALA A 156 12.77 -22.05 -19.58
N TYR A 157 11.66 -22.77 -19.80
CA TYR A 157 11.42 -24.08 -19.19
C TYR A 157 12.09 -25.26 -19.91
N GLN A 158 12.59 -25.06 -21.14
CA GLN A 158 13.38 -26.06 -21.88
C GLN A 158 14.89 -25.87 -21.67
N ALA A 159 15.30 -24.76 -21.05
CA ALA A 159 16.69 -24.46 -20.78
C ALA A 159 17.33 -25.50 -19.83
N SER A 160 18.50 -26.01 -20.21
CA SER A 160 19.32 -26.90 -19.38
C SER A 160 20.43 -26.14 -18.64
N GLU A 161 20.10 -24.95 -18.15
CA GLU A 161 21.00 -24.09 -17.39
C GLU A 161 20.26 -23.41 -16.23
N PHE A 162 21.00 -22.87 -15.28
CA PHE A 162 20.42 -22.06 -14.20
C PHE A 162 19.95 -20.71 -14.75
N THR A 163 18.83 -20.21 -14.23
CA THR A 163 18.35 -18.85 -14.52
C THR A 163 19.43 -17.79 -14.31
N ARG A 164 19.48 -16.82 -15.23
CA ARG A 164 20.51 -15.79 -15.29
C ARG A 164 20.04 -14.49 -14.64
N SER A 165 19.81 -14.53 -13.33
CA SER A 165 19.64 -13.31 -12.51
C SER A 165 20.91 -13.03 -11.70
N GLU A 166 21.15 -11.75 -11.43
CA GLU A 166 22.16 -11.33 -10.46
C GLU A 166 21.70 -11.68 -9.04
N VAL A 167 22.65 -11.99 -8.16
CA VAL A 167 22.34 -12.34 -6.76
C VAL A 167 21.95 -11.10 -5.95
N ALA A 168 22.53 -9.95 -6.29
CA ALA A 168 22.17 -8.65 -5.73
C ALA A 168 22.08 -7.63 -6.87
N GLY A 169 21.02 -6.84 -6.89
CA GLY A 169 20.81 -5.74 -7.84
C GLY A 169 20.38 -4.48 -7.11
N LEU A 170 20.68 -3.32 -7.67
CA LEU A 170 20.33 -2.01 -7.10
C LEU A 170 19.63 -1.15 -8.16
N GLU A 171 18.46 -0.64 -7.82
CA GLU A 171 17.69 0.29 -8.65
C GLU A 171 17.45 1.59 -7.86
N VAL A 172 17.82 2.75 -8.42
CA VAL A 172 17.46 4.05 -7.81
C VAL A 172 16.00 4.34 -8.17
N LEU A 173 15.15 4.52 -7.16
CA LEU A 173 13.71 4.66 -7.35
C LEU A 173 13.26 6.12 -7.46
N GLY A 174 13.89 7.04 -6.71
CA GLY A 174 13.46 8.43 -6.61
C GLY A 174 13.82 9.07 -5.28
N VAL A 175 13.09 10.12 -4.91
CA VAL A 175 13.24 10.88 -3.67
C VAL A 175 11.89 10.95 -2.97
N MET A 176 11.85 10.53 -1.70
CA MET A 176 10.72 10.75 -0.82
C MET A 176 11.13 11.79 0.21
N ARG A 177 10.68 13.03 0.04
CA ARG A 177 10.86 14.13 1.00
C ARG A 177 12.30 14.22 1.52
N GLY A 178 13.22 14.51 0.61
CA GLY A 178 14.62 14.67 0.96
C GLY A 178 15.32 13.40 1.44
N VAL A 179 14.74 12.22 1.20
CA VAL A 179 15.38 10.91 1.33
C VAL A 179 15.42 10.27 -0.05
N ARG A 180 16.61 10.16 -0.64
CA ARG A 180 16.78 9.49 -1.94
C ARG A 180 16.78 7.98 -1.75
N LEU A 181 15.83 7.30 -2.39
CA LEU A 181 15.56 5.89 -2.21
C LEU A 181 16.15 5.04 -3.34
N GLY A 182 16.75 3.93 -2.96
CA GLY A 182 17.07 2.81 -3.84
C GLY A 182 16.41 1.53 -3.37
N ARG A 183 16.17 0.59 -4.29
CA ARG A 183 15.74 -0.78 -3.99
C ARG A 183 16.92 -1.72 -4.16
N LEU A 184 17.32 -2.36 -3.06
CA LEU A 184 18.27 -3.45 -3.06
C LEU A 184 17.50 -4.77 -3.19
N ASP A 185 17.65 -5.44 -4.33
CA ASP A 185 17.02 -6.72 -4.64
C ASP A 185 18.03 -7.86 -4.41
N ILE A 186 17.74 -8.77 -3.49
CA ILE A 186 18.53 -9.97 -3.21
C ILE A 186 17.80 -11.19 -3.75
N SER A 187 18.39 -11.84 -4.75
CA SER A 187 17.84 -13.01 -5.44
C SER A 187 18.65 -14.27 -5.10
N PRO A 188 18.36 -14.94 -3.96
CA PRO A 188 19.20 -16.02 -3.47
C PRO A 188 18.98 -17.35 -4.19
N VAL A 189 18.02 -17.46 -5.11
CA VAL A 189 17.68 -18.72 -5.76
C VAL A 189 17.84 -18.60 -7.27
N LYS A 190 18.54 -19.57 -7.86
CA LYS A 190 18.54 -19.83 -9.30
C LYS A 190 17.94 -21.20 -9.57
N TYR A 191 17.32 -21.39 -10.72
CA TYR A 191 16.63 -22.64 -11.06
C TYR A 191 17.08 -23.20 -12.40
N ASN A 192 17.33 -24.50 -12.46
CA ASN A 192 17.58 -25.25 -13.69
C ASN A 192 16.37 -26.16 -13.97
N PRO A 193 15.51 -25.82 -14.94
CA PRO A 193 14.28 -26.55 -15.19
C PRO A 193 14.49 -27.95 -15.75
N ALA A 194 15.55 -28.18 -16.55
CA ALA A 194 15.83 -29.50 -17.12
C ALA A 194 16.16 -30.56 -16.05
N THR A 195 16.80 -30.14 -14.95
CA THR A 195 17.22 -31.05 -13.87
C THR A 195 16.33 -31.00 -12.64
N GLY A 196 15.43 -30.03 -12.54
CA GLY A 196 14.64 -29.79 -11.32
C GLY A 196 15.50 -29.40 -10.11
N THR A 197 16.60 -28.68 -10.36
CA THR A 197 17.57 -28.29 -9.33
C THR A 197 17.52 -26.79 -9.10
N ILE A 198 17.51 -26.37 -7.83
CA ILE A 198 17.76 -24.98 -7.46
C ILE A 198 19.18 -24.82 -6.94
N ARG A 199 19.80 -23.70 -7.25
CA ARG A 199 21.06 -23.24 -6.65
C ARG A 199 20.74 -22.12 -5.69
N VAL A 200 21.06 -22.32 -4.42
CA VAL A 200 20.78 -21.37 -3.35
C VAL A 200 22.07 -20.70 -2.91
N PHE A 201 22.06 -19.37 -2.90
CA PHE A 201 23.05 -18.51 -2.31
C PHE A 201 22.59 -18.13 -0.90
N ASN A 202 23.44 -18.34 0.09
CA ASN A 202 23.16 -18.06 1.49
C ASN A 202 24.38 -17.42 2.17
N ASN A 203 24.23 -16.87 3.36
CA ASN A 203 25.28 -16.08 4.02
C ASN A 203 25.83 -14.99 3.07
N ILE A 204 24.93 -14.30 2.39
CA ILE A 204 25.28 -13.33 1.34
C ILE A 204 25.70 -12.03 2.03
N GLU A 205 26.95 -11.61 1.82
CA GLU A 205 27.44 -10.30 2.19
C GLU A 205 27.35 -9.37 0.98
N VAL A 206 26.58 -8.31 1.11
CA VAL A 206 26.37 -7.29 0.08
C VAL A 206 26.94 -5.96 0.55
N GLU A 207 27.69 -5.32 -0.33
CA GLU A 207 28.21 -3.97 -0.14
C GLU A 207 27.62 -3.04 -1.18
N VAL A 208 27.06 -1.93 -0.73
CA VAL A 208 26.66 -0.80 -1.58
C VAL A 208 27.67 0.32 -1.34
N SER A 209 28.41 0.70 -2.38
CA SER A 209 29.37 1.80 -2.35
C SER A 209 28.70 3.10 -2.81
N PHE A 210 28.91 4.18 -2.07
CA PHE A 210 28.40 5.52 -2.38
C PHE A 210 29.56 6.43 -2.78
N SER A 211 29.87 6.49 -4.08
CA SER A 211 30.96 7.33 -4.60
C SER A 211 30.48 8.74 -4.93
N GLY A 212 31.20 9.76 -4.46
CA GLY A 212 30.89 11.16 -4.79
C GLY A 212 29.80 11.81 -3.95
N ALA A 213 29.45 11.23 -2.80
CA ALA A 213 28.46 11.80 -1.88
C ALA A 213 28.77 13.27 -1.51
N ASP A 214 27.80 14.16 -1.69
CA ASP A 214 27.87 15.55 -1.25
C ASP A 214 27.29 15.66 0.17
N LYS A 215 28.18 15.61 1.17
CA LYS A 215 27.80 15.66 2.59
C LYS A 215 27.08 16.97 2.96
N SER A 216 27.43 18.08 2.32
CA SER A 216 26.83 19.39 2.59
C SER A 216 25.41 19.46 2.03
N LEU A 217 25.23 19.03 0.78
CA LEU A 217 23.91 18.93 0.15
C LEU A 217 22.99 17.98 0.92
N ASN A 218 23.49 16.78 1.26
CA ASN A 218 22.74 15.78 2.00
C ASN A 218 22.23 16.33 3.35
N SER A 219 23.11 16.99 4.11
CA SER A 219 22.75 17.60 5.40
C SER A 219 21.76 18.75 5.23
N PHE A 220 21.95 19.58 4.21
CA PHE A 220 21.04 20.70 3.91
C PHE A 220 19.64 20.20 3.57
N VAL A 221 19.51 19.24 2.64
CA VAL A 221 18.22 18.69 2.19
C VAL A 221 17.48 18.02 3.35
N LYS A 222 18.15 17.18 4.15
CA LYS A 222 17.54 16.57 5.34
C LYS A 222 17.00 17.61 6.32
N ALA A 223 17.79 18.63 6.61
CA ALA A 223 17.38 19.68 7.55
C ALA A 223 16.26 20.59 6.99
N SER A 224 16.28 20.91 5.69
CA SER A 224 15.28 21.77 5.06
C SER A 224 13.95 21.05 4.78
N THR A 225 13.97 19.71 4.68
CA THR A 225 12.75 18.90 4.44
C THR A 225 12.28 18.14 5.68
N PHE A 226 13.00 18.21 6.80
CA PHE A 226 12.69 17.49 8.04
C PHE A 226 11.20 17.55 8.41
N SER A 227 10.62 16.39 8.70
CA SER A 227 9.28 16.27 9.25
C SER A 227 9.16 15.00 10.09
N PRO A 228 8.74 15.11 11.36
CA PRO A 228 8.54 13.93 12.20
C PRO A 228 7.41 13.02 11.68
N TYR A 229 6.51 13.53 10.84
CA TYR A 229 5.39 12.74 10.30
C TYR A 229 5.84 11.68 9.29
N PHE A 230 7.01 11.84 8.67
CA PHE A 230 7.52 10.89 7.68
C PHE A 230 8.34 9.74 8.30
N GLU A 231 8.63 9.79 9.61
CA GLU A 231 9.38 8.73 10.30
C GLU A 231 8.71 7.36 10.22
N ALA A 232 7.37 7.31 10.13
CA ALA A 232 6.64 6.07 9.92
C ALA A 232 7.00 5.39 8.58
N ALA A 233 7.24 6.19 7.54
CA ALA A 233 7.69 5.71 6.23
C ALA A 233 9.20 5.41 6.25
N TYR A 234 10.01 6.33 6.78
CA TYR A 234 11.47 6.18 6.81
C TYR A 234 11.92 5.00 7.67
N GLY A 235 11.19 4.66 8.74
CA GLY A 235 11.46 3.46 9.54
C GLY A 235 11.35 2.13 8.78
N LYS A 236 10.86 2.13 7.53
CA LYS A 236 10.86 0.96 6.63
C LYS A 236 12.11 0.88 5.74
N VAL A 237 12.92 1.93 5.68
CA VAL A 237 14.17 1.98 4.94
C VAL A 237 15.27 1.32 5.78
N LEU A 238 15.94 0.33 5.22
CA LEU A 238 16.80 -0.62 5.95
C LEU A 238 17.96 0.05 6.69
N ASN A 239 18.56 1.08 6.08
CA ASN A 239 19.68 1.84 6.62
C ASN A 239 19.28 3.24 7.10
N HIS A 240 17.99 3.49 7.32
CA HIS A 240 17.56 4.73 7.97
C HIS A 240 18.13 4.77 9.38
N THR A 241 18.84 5.86 9.67
CA THR A 241 19.30 6.15 11.02
C THR A 241 18.43 7.25 11.56
N LYS A 242 17.87 7.02 12.75
CA LYS A 242 17.23 8.11 13.47
C LYS A 242 18.28 9.18 13.72
N ASP A 243 18.00 10.39 13.23
CA ASP A 243 18.95 11.50 13.26
C ASP A 243 19.26 11.92 14.70
N ALA A 244 20.35 12.64 14.96
CA ALA A 244 20.76 13.10 16.31
C ALA A 244 19.70 13.94 17.07
N PHE A 245 18.57 14.27 16.41
CA PHE A 245 17.38 14.89 17.01
C PHE A 245 16.41 13.87 17.64
N SER A 246 16.59 12.57 17.43
CA SER A 246 15.73 11.52 17.99
C SER A 246 15.83 11.36 19.50
N ASP A 247 16.93 11.83 20.10
CA ASP A 247 17.15 11.82 21.55
C ASP A 247 16.69 13.13 22.23
N HIS A 248 16.08 14.05 21.47
CA HIS A 248 15.48 15.30 21.95
C HIS A 248 14.06 15.52 21.37
N PRO A 249 13.08 14.65 21.69
CA PRO A 249 11.73 14.67 21.13
C PRO A 249 10.90 15.91 21.51
N ASP A 250 11.31 16.65 22.54
CA ASP A 250 10.64 17.84 23.09
C ASP A 250 10.87 19.11 22.25
N LEU A 251 11.69 19.04 21.20
CA LEU A 251 12.00 20.15 20.31
C LEU A 251 11.49 19.86 18.89
N THR A 252 10.19 19.93 18.67
CA THR A 252 9.68 20.43 17.37
C THR A 252 10.16 21.87 17.24
N LYS A 253 11.40 22.05 16.77
CA LYS A 253 12.11 23.34 16.76
C LYS A 253 11.38 24.42 15.96
N TYR A 254 10.40 24.02 15.14
CA TYR A 254 9.56 24.89 14.31
C TYR A 254 8.11 24.36 14.23
N PRO A 255 7.10 25.25 14.13
CA PRO A 255 5.73 24.83 13.81
C PRO A 255 5.70 24.13 12.45
N ILE A 256 4.97 23.03 12.36
CA ILE A 256 4.86 22.21 11.15
C ILE A 256 4.09 23.01 10.09
N LYS A 257 4.67 23.17 8.90
CA LYS A 257 4.04 23.94 7.83
C LYS A 257 3.01 23.08 7.08
N MET A 258 1.82 23.64 6.91
CA MET A 258 0.71 23.08 6.12
C MET A 258 0.28 24.12 5.08
N VAL A 259 0.23 23.71 3.82
CA VAL A 259 -0.33 24.53 2.73
C VAL A 259 -1.80 24.19 2.58
N VAL A 260 -2.65 25.20 2.46
CA VAL A 260 -4.07 25.02 2.11
C VAL A 260 -4.32 25.73 0.81
N VAL A 261 -4.79 25.00 -0.20
CA VAL A 261 -5.22 25.56 -1.48
C VAL A 261 -6.73 25.40 -1.60
N ALA A 262 -7.46 26.50 -1.76
CA ALA A 262 -8.91 26.51 -1.71
C ALA A 262 -9.51 27.39 -2.81
N ASP A 263 -10.73 27.06 -3.25
CA ASP A 263 -11.53 28.03 -3.97
C ASP A 263 -12.02 29.14 -3.04
N ARG A 264 -12.06 30.39 -3.55
CA ARG A 264 -12.49 31.58 -2.79
C ARG A 264 -13.85 31.40 -2.11
N MET A 265 -14.76 30.64 -2.72
CA MET A 265 -16.09 30.40 -2.16
C MET A 265 -16.08 29.77 -0.76
N PHE A 266 -14.96 29.16 -0.36
CA PHE A 266 -14.81 28.46 0.92
C PHE A 266 -14.12 29.27 2.02
N GLU A 267 -13.65 30.49 1.73
CA GLU A 267 -12.84 31.30 2.66
C GLU A 267 -13.48 31.48 4.04
N GLU A 268 -14.77 31.82 4.10
CA GLU A 268 -15.48 32.04 5.37
C GLU A 268 -15.64 30.73 6.15
N ALA A 269 -16.03 29.65 5.48
CA ALA A 269 -16.21 28.34 6.08
C ALA A 269 -14.91 27.76 6.66
N LEU A 270 -13.76 28.11 6.09
CA LEU A 270 -12.46 27.61 6.53
C LEU A 270 -11.90 28.32 7.78
N GLN A 271 -12.45 29.46 8.21
CA GLN A 271 -11.87 30.20 9.35
C GLN A 271 -11.77 29.36 10.63
N PRO A 272 -12.80 28.61 11.09
CA PRO A 272 -12.68 27.77 12.27
C PRO A 272 -11.65 26.65 12.13
N TYR A 273 -11.46 26.15 10.89
CA TYR A 273 -10.44 25.15 10.58
C TYR A 273 -9.03 25.74 10.69
N PHE A 274 -8.80 26.93 10.14
CA PHE A 274 -7.51 27.62 10.25
C PHE A 274 -7.15 27.92 11.70
N GLU A 275 -8.08 28.51 12.45
CA GLU A 275 -7.89 28.78 13.88
C GLU A 275 -7.50 27.53 14.65
N TRP A 276 -8.19 26.42 14.40
CA TRP A 276 -7.90 25.16 15.06
C TRP A 276 -6.53 24.58 14.66
N LYS A 277 -6.17 24.54 13.37
CA LYS A 277 -4.87 24.04 12.93
C LYS A 277 -3.73 24.91 13.47
N THR A 278 -3.88 26.23 13.47
CA THR A 278 -2.92 27.14 14.11
C THR A 278 -2.81 26.86 15.61
N LYS A 279 -3.93 26.64 16.32
CA LYS A 279 -3.93 26.27 17.74
C LYS A 279 -3.21 24.95 18.03
N LYS A 280 -3.27 23.97 17.10
CA LYS A 280 -2.49 22.72 17.18
C LYS A 280 -0.99 22.88 16.84
N GLY A 281 -0.54 24.09 16.50
CA GLY A 281 0.87 24.37 16.20
C GLY A 281 1.24 24.26 14.72
N PHE A 282 0.27 24.26 13.80
CA PHE A 282 0.57 24.35 12.37
C PHE A 282 0.81 25.80 11.92
N LYS A 283 1.86 26.02 11.15
CA LYS A 283 2.04 27.25 10.37
C LYS A 283 1.32 27.08 9.04
N LEU A 284 0.29 27.88 8.81
CA LEU A 284 -0.52 27.81 7.60
C LEU A 284 0.01 28.74 6.51
N GLU A 285 0.11 28.23 5.29
CA GLU A 285 0.27 29.02 4.07
C GLU A 285 -1.02 28.81 3.26
N ILE A 286 -1.77 29.88 3.00
CA ILE A 286 -3.10 29.79 2.38
C ILE A 286 -3.03 30.40 0.98
N GLY A 287 -3.50 29.67 -0.03
CA GLY A 287 -3.60 30.13 -1.41
C GLY A 287 -5.02 29.93 -1.94
N TYR A 288 -5.66 31.03 -2.35
CA TYR A 288 -6.96 30.97 -3.00
C TYR A 288 -6.81 30.99 -4.52
N THR A 289 -7.62 30.22 -5.24
CA THR A 289 -7.51 30.04 -6.70
C THR A 289 -7.69 31.31 -7.53
N ASP A 290 -8.39 32.31 -7.00
CA ASP A 290 -8.53 33.64 -7.64
C ASP A 290 -7.27 34.51 -7.50
N GLU A 291 -6.39 34.21 -6.54
CA GLU A 291 -5.12 34.91 -6.33
C GLU A 291 -3.93 34.16 -6.94
N ILE A 292 -3.84 32.84 -6.70
CA ILE A 292 -2.69 32.04 -7.12
C ILE A 292 -2.82 31.52 -8.56
N GLY A 293 -4.02 31.60 -9.13
CA GLY A 293 -4.42 30.94 -10.38
C GLY A 293 -5.19 29.65 -10.12
N SER A 294 -6.07 29.30 -11.07
CA SER A 294 -7.02 28.17 -10.93
C SER A 294 -6.66 26.97 -11.80
N THR A 295 -5.57 27.02 -12.57
CA THR A 295 -5.14 25.88 -13.38
C THR A 295 -4.31 24.90 -12.55
N ALA A 296 -4.23 23.64 -12.97
CA ALA A 296 -3.38 22.65 -12.31
C ALA A 296 -1.91 23.07 -12.29
N THR A 297 -1.43 23.73 -13.34
CA THR A 297 -0.07 24.28 -13.39
C THR A 297 0.14 25.37 -12.35
N ASP A 298 -0.81 26.30 -12.19
CA ASP A 298 -0.70 27.40 -11.23
C ASP A 298 -0.64 26.88 -9.78
N ILE A 299 -1.56 25.97 -9.44
CA ILE A 299 -1.62 25.34 -8.12
C ILE A 299 -0.33 24.56 -7.82
N LYS A 300 0.16 23.79 -8.80
CA LYS A 300 1.43 23.06 -8.67
C LYS A 300 2.60 24.02 -8.44
N ASN A 301 2.69 25.10 -9.22
CA ASN A 301 3.74 26.10 -9.09
C ASN A 301 3.70 26.79 -7.72
N TYR A 302 2.51 27.10 -7.20
CA TYR A 302 2.34 27.68 -5.87
C TYR A 302 2.88 26.74 -4.77
N ILE A 303 2.43 25.48 -4.76
CA ILE A 303 2.88 24.48 -3.77
C ILE A 303 4.39 24.26 -3.88
N PHE A 304 4.91 24.10 -5.10
CA PHE A 304 6.32 23.79 -5.33
C PHE A 304 7.21 25.00 -5.03
N GLY A 305 6.73 26.22 -5.25
CA GLY A 305 7.41 27.44 -4.83
C GLY A 305 7.64 27.48 -3.32
N ILE A 306 6.64 27.09 -2.53
CA ILE A 306 6.76 27.02 -1.06
C ILE A 306 7.70 25.89 -0.62
N TYR A 307 7.61 24.72 -1.26
CA TYR A 307 8.48 23.58 -0.95
C TYR A 307 9.95 23.88 -1.27
N ASN A 308 10.23 24.38 -2.46
CA ASN A 308 11.60 24.64 -2.93
C ASN A 308 12.26 25.86 -2.25
N ALA A 309 11.47 26.76 -1.65
CA ALA A 309 11.99 27.85 -0.83
C ALA A 309 12.37 27.43 0.61
N ALA A 310 12.29 26.14 0.92
CA ALA A 310 12.58 25.63 2.26
C ALA A 310 14.04 25.84 2.67
N THR A 311 14.22 26.12 3.96
CA THR A 311 15.54 26.22 4.60
C THR A 311 15.52 25.45 5.92
N PRO A 312 16.68 25.13 6.50
CA PRO A 312 16.74 24.49 7.82
C PRO A 312 16.00 25.26 8.94
N GLN A 313 15.80 26.58 8.79
CA GLN A 313 15.06 27.42 9.74
C GLN A 313 13.58 27.62 9.37
N ASN A 314 13.20 27.27 8.14
CA ASN A 314 11.83 27.32 7.65
C ASN A 314 11.58 26.09 6.76
N PRO A 315 11.43 24.89 7.36
CA PRO A 315 11.36 23.65 6.59
C PRO A 315 10.17 23.59 5.61
N ALA A 316 10.28 22.68 4.65
CA ALA A 316 9.28 22.42 3.62
C ALA A 316 7.93 21.99 4.25
N PRO A 317 6.79 22.31 3.61
CA PRO A 317 5.49 21.91 4.12
C PRO A 317 5.37 20.40 4.21
N SER A 318 4.88 19.89 5.34
CA SER A 318 4.62 18.45 5.53
C SER A 318 3.27 18.02 4.95
N PHE A 319 2.34 18.97 4.86
CA PHE A 319 0.97 18.71 4.44
C PHE A 319 0.50 19.72 3.38
N VAL A 320 -0.30 19.23 2.45
CA VAL A 320 -1.13 20.04 1.55
C VAL A 320 -2.58 19.59 1.74
N VAL A 321 -3.49 20.55 1.89
CA VAL A 321 -4.94 20.32 1.89
C VAL A 321 -5.56 21.07 0.73
N LEU A 322 -6.12 20.33 -0.22
CA LEU A 322 -6.91 20.86 -1.32
C LEU A 322 -8.37 21.01 -0.86
N VAL A 323 -9.00 22.17 -1.07
CA VAL A 323 -10.38 22.43 -0.65
C VAL A 323 -11.22 22.80 -1.86
N GLY A 324 -12.01 21.83 -2.31
CA GLY A 324 -12.82 21.92 -3.53
C GLY A 324 -12.85 20.61 -4.31
N ASP A 325 -13.94 20.39 -5.03
CA ASP A 325 -14.05 19.33 -6.04
C ASP A 325 -13.31 19.75 -7.33
N VAL A 326 -13.28 18.90 -8.37
CA VAL A 326 -12.55 19.11 -9.64
C VAL A 326 -12.89 20.41 -10.36
N ALA A 327 -14.10 20.94 -10.15
CA ALA A 327 -14.54 22.22 -10.73
C ALA A 327 -13.92 23.43 -10.02
N GLN A 328 -13.58 23.30 -8.73
CA GLN A 328 -12.97 24.33 -7.88
C GLN A 328 -11.45 24.21 -7.87
N ILE A 329 -10.95 22.97 -7.73
CA ILE A 329 -9.55 22.61 -7.67
C ILE A 329 -9.35 21.43 -8.63
N PRO A 330 -8.80 21.65 -9.84
CA PRO A 330 -8.59 20.57 -10.80
C PRO A 330 -7.71 19.45 -10.23
N ALA A 331 -7.80 18.26 -10.82
CA ALA A 331 -6.79 17.22 -10.57
C ALA A 331 -5.43 17.66 -11.12
N SER A 332 -4.34 17.18 -10.51
CA SER A 332 -2.98 17.54 -10.95
C SER A 332 -2.67 17.09 -12.39
N ALA A 333 -3.13 15.90 -12.76
CA ALA A 333 -3.11 15.37 -14.13
C ALA A 333 -3.95 14.09 -14.23
N THR A 334 -3.91 13.46 -15.40
CA THR A 334 -4.20 12.02 -15.55
C THR A 334 -2.91 11.23 -15.25
N GLY A 335 -2.98 10.25 -14.36
CA GLY A 335 -1.84 9.43 -13.97
C GLY A 335 -1.30 8.60 -15.13
N SER A 336 0.01 8.61 -15.33
CA SER A 336 0.66 7.89 -16.44
C SER A 336 0.47 6.37 -16.39
N ALA A 337 0.46 5.79 -15.19
CA ALA A 337 0.22 4.36 -14.97
C ALA A 337 -1.27 4.04 -14.74
N SER A 338 -1.98 4.90 -14.00
CA SER A 338 -3.38 4.64 -13.61
C SER A 338 -4.39 4.99 -14.71
N SER A 339 -4.04 5.88 -15.64
CA SER A 339 -4.94 6.50 -16.62
C SER A 339 -6.18 7.20 -16.03
N GLY A 340 -6.25 7.35 -14.70
CA GLY A 340 -7.30 8.06 -13.97
C GLY A 340 -6.82 9.43 -13.47
N VAL A 341 -7.75 10.27 -13.01
CA VAL A 341 -7.38 11.55 -12.36
C VAL A 341 -6.52 11.32 -11.12
N THR A 342 -5.62 12.24 -10.82
CA THR A 342 -4.78 12.14 -9.62
C THR A 342 -4.34 13.50 -9.09
N ASP A 343 -4.16 13.59 -7.77
CA ASP A 343 -3.53 14.72 -7.08
C ASP A 343 -2.05 14.48 -6.77
N LEU A 344 -1.50 13.29 -7.10
CA LEU A 344 -0.11 12.90 -6.81
C LEU A 344 0.90 13.95 -7.25
N TYR A 345 0.72 14.55 -8.43
CA TYR A 345 1.67 15.48 -9.01
C TYR A 345 1.63 16.89 -8.41
N TYR A 346 0.73 17.15 -7.44
CA TYR A 346 0.83 18.29 -6.52
C TYR A 346 1.75 18.02 -5.32
N SER A 347 2.08 16.76 -5.07
CA SER A 347 2.91 16.34 -3.92
C SER A 347 4.25 15.69 -4.29
N SER A 348 4.43 15.24 -5.54
CA SER A 348 5.71 14.74 -6.05
C SER A 348 6.49 15.89 -6.69
N VAL A 349 7.39 16.49 -5.91
CA VAL A 349 8.15 17.69 -6.30
C VAL A 349 9.26 17.31 -7.28
N ASP A 350 9.93 16.19 -7.02
CA ASP A 350 11.02 15.67 -7.86
C ASP A 350 10.51 14.96 -9.13
N GLY A 351 9.19 14.76 -9.25
CA GLY A 351 8.54 14.22 -10.45
C GLY A 351 8.56 12.69 -10.56
N ASP A 352 8.97 12.00 -9.49
CA ASP A 352 8.88 10.55 -9.37
C ASP A 352 7.55 10.09 -8.73
N ILE A 353 7.47 8.83 -8.33
CA ILE A 353 6.24 8.22 -7.79
C ILE A 353 6.03 8.47 -6.28
N PHE A 354 7.04 8.99 -5.58
CA PHE A 354 6.97 9.23 -4.14
C PHE A 354 6.48 10.66 -3.87
N PRO A 355 5.44 10.82 -3.03
CA PRO A 355 5.06 12.14 -2.59
C PRO A 355 6.07 12.68 -1.55
N ASP A 356 6.50 13.91 -1.74
CA ASP A 356 7.30 14.69 -0.78
C ASP A 356 6.46 15.32 0.33
N ILE A 357 5.14 15.34 0.13
CA ILE A 357 4.15 16.04 0.96
C ILE A 357 2.96 15.12 1.16
N TYR A 358 2.48 14.98 2.40
CA TYR A 358 1.20 14.30 2.62
C TYR A 358 0.05 15.18 2.13
N LEU A 359 -0.68 14.69 1.13
CA LEU A 359 -1.76 15.44 0.48
C LEU A 359 -3.12 14.83 0.84
N GLY A 360 -4.08 15.70 1.17
CA GLY A 360 -5.48 15.35 1.30
C GLY A 360 -6.39 16.34 0.56
N ARG A 361 -7.60 15.91 0.21
CA ARG A 361 -8.61 16.73 -0.45
C ARG A 361 -9.90 16.75 0.37
N LEU A 362 -10.37 17.93 0.74
CA LEU A 362 -11.72 18.20 1.22
C LEU A 362 -12.59 18.50 -0.01
N SER A 363 -13.08 17.45 -0.66
CA SER A 363 -13.84 17.58 -1.91
C SER A 363 -15.24 18.13 -1.62
N ALA A 364 -15.56 19.30 -2.15
CA ALA A 364 -16.85 19.96 -1.97
C ALA A 364 -17.17 20.84 -3.18
N GLN A 365 -18.44 20.82 -3.61
CA GLN A 365 -18.99 21.68 -4.66
C GLN A 365 -19.77 22.86 -4.07
N THR A 366 -20.13 22.80 -2.79
CA THR A 366 -20.88 23.84 -2.07
C THR A 366 -20.31 24.07 -0.68
N VAL A 367 -20.57 25.26 -0.13
CA VAL A 367 -20.16 25.62 1.24
C VAL A 367 -20.74 24.66 2.28
N GLU A 368 -21.99 24.20 2.08
CA GLU A 368 -22.64 23.21 2.95
C GLU A 368 -21.90 21.87 2.97
N GLN A 369 -21.49 21.36 1.81
CA GLN A 369 -20.71 20.11 1.73
C GLN A 369 -19.35 20.22 2.41
N LEU A 370 -18.72 21.40 2.35
CA LEU A 370 -17.48 21.66 3.10
C LEU A 370 -17.75 21.70 4.61
N ASN A 371 -18.78 22.43 5.05
CA ASN A 371 -19.13 22.52 6.46
C ASN A 371 -19.41 21.14 7.08
N ASN A 372 -20.12 20.26 6.37
CA ASN A 372 -20.35 18.88 6.82
C ASN A 372 -19.05 18.12 7.10
N GLN A 373 -17.99 18.35 6.30
CA GLN A 373 -16.67 17.76 6.51
C GLN A 373 -15.95 18.42 7.68
N LEU A 374 -15.90 19.76 7.71
CA LEU A 374 -15.22 20.53 8.74
C LEU A 374 -15.79 20.28 10.13
N GLU A 375 -17.11 20.19 10.28
CA GLU A 375 -17.78 19.86 11.54
C GLU A 375 -17.29 18.52 12.09
N LYS A 376 -17.25 17.47 11.26
CA LYS A 376 -16.76 16.15 11.66
C LYS A 376 -15.27 16.17 12.03
N ILE A 377 -14.45 16.85 11.23
CA ILE A 377 -13.01 16.98 11.48
C ILE A 377 -12.75 17.72 12.79
N LEU A 378 -13.41 18.86 13.02
CA LEU A 378 -13.22 19.67 14.22
C LEU A 378 -13.72 18.93 15.46
N TYR A 379 -14.90 18.30 15.39
CA TYR A 379 -15.43 17.48 16.47
C TYR A 379 -14.47 16.36 16.87
N TYR A 380 -13.94 15.63 15.88
CA TYR A 380 -13.01 14.52 16.12
C TYR A 380 -11.68 15.02 16.68
N GLU A 381 -11.07 16.04 16.07
CA GLU A 381 -9.75 16.52 16.49
C GLU A 381 -9.76 17.29 17.81
N LYS A 382 -10.84 18.01 18.12
CA LYS A 382 -11.00 18.70 19.42
C LYS A 382 -11.40 17.75 20.55
N TYR A 383 -11.61 16.48 20.25
CA TYR A 383 -12.05 15.46 21.20
C TYR A 383 -13.38 15.86 21.88
N GLU A 384 -14.34 16.36 21.09
CA GLU A 384 -15.63 16.84 21.58
C GLU A 384 -16.66 15.70 21.77
N PHE A 385 -16.17 14.46 21.88
CA PHE A 385 -17.00 13.27 21.97
C PHE A 385 -17.90 13.28 23.20
N GLU A 386 -19.21 13.07 23.01
CA GLU A 386 -20.14 12.79 24.12
C GLU A 386 -19.82 11.44 24.78
N ASP A 387 -19.52 10.45 23.95
CA ASP A 387 -19.13 9.10 24.35
C ASP A 387 -18.03 8.59 23.40
N PRO A 388 -16.75 8.61 23.83
CA PRO A 388 -15.64 8.18 23.00
C PRO A 388 -15.50 6.65 22.91
N SER A 389 -16.36 5.84 23.56
CA SER A 389 -16.22 4.38 23.57
C SER A 389 -16.27 3.74 22.18
N TYR A 390 -16.93 4.38 21.22
CA TYR A 390 -16.95 3.92 19.83
C TYR A 390 -15.55 3.90 19.18
N LEU A 391 -14.59 4.64 19.75
CA LEU A 391 -13.20 4.63 19.29
C LEU A 391 -12.50 3.28 19.56
N ASP A 392 -13.00 2.49 20.51
CA ASP A 392 -12.47 1.16 20.84
C ASP A 392 -13.09 0.06 19.96
N ASP A 393 -13.96 0.40 19.01
CA ASP A 393 -14.61 -0.55 18.13
C ASP A 393 -14.10 -0.41 16.69
N VAL A 394 -14.04 -1.52 15.95
CA VAL A 394 -13.74 -1.56 14.51
C VAL A 394 -14.65 -2.49 13.73
N THR A 395 -14.81 -2.21 12.44
CA THR A 395 -15.50 -3.09 11.49
C THR A 395 -14.58 -3.44 10.32
N LEU A 396 -14.40 -4.73 10.07
CA LEU A 396 -13.45 -5.26 9.09
C LEU A 396 -14.17 -6.25 8.18
N ILE A 397 -14.23 -5.96 6.88
CA ILE A 397 -15.05 -6.69 5.92
C ILE A 397 -14.18 -7.24 4.78
N ALA A 398 -14.08 -8.56 4.72
CA ALA A 398 -13.60 -9.27 3.54
C ALA A 398 -14.81 -9.51 2.61
N GLY A 399 -14.98 -8.66 1.59
CA GLY A 399 -16.14 -8.73 0.71
C GLY A 399 -16.17 -9.99 -0.16
N ALA A 400 -17.29 -10.22 -0.82
CA ALA A 400 -17.56 -11.47 -1.53
C ALA A 400 -16.75 -11.57 -2.83
N ASP A 401 -15.98 -12.65 -2.95
CA ASP A 401 -15.37 -13.11 -4.18
C ASP A 401 -15.06 -14.61 -4.04
N PRO A 402 -15.54 -15.50 -4.93
CA PRO A 402 -15.37 -16.94 -4.76
C PRO A 402 -13.91 -17.40 -4.78
N THR A 403 -13.02 -16.65 -5.44
CA THR A 403 -11.61 -16.99 -5.60
C THR A 403 -10.75 -16.22 -4.61
N TRP A 404 -10.96 -14.91 -4.52
CA TRP A 404 -10.07 -13.99 -3.84
C TRP A 404 -10.45 -13.71 -2.39
N ASN A 405 -11.71 -13.87 -1.99
CA ASN A 405 -12.07 -13.76 -0.57
C ASN A 405 -11.30 -14.77 0.30
N PRO A 406 -11.33 -16.09 0.04
CA PRO A 406 -10.60 -17.05 0.88
C PRO A 406 -9.07 -16.96 0.76
N ARG A 407 -8.54 -16.36 -0.32
CA ARG A 407 -7.09 -16.27 -0.58
C ARG A 407 -6.44 -14.99 -0.09
N VAL A 408 -7.15 -13.87 -0.21
CA VAL A 408 -6.66 -12.51 0.05
C VAL A 408 -7.55 -11.83 1.08
N GLY A 409 -8.84 -11.67 0.79
CA GLY A 409 -9.73 -10.87 1.65
C GLY A 409 -9.75 -11.31 3.12
N GLN A 410 -9.97 -12.60 3.38
CA GLN A 410 -9.96 -13.14 4.74
C GLN A 410 -8.59 -13.05 5.39
N ALA A 411 -7.52 -13.31 4.63
CA ALA A 411 -6.15 -13.25 5.13
C ALA A 411 -5.77 -11.82 5.55
N THR A 412 -6.18 -10.79 4.79
CA THR A 412 -6.01 -9.38 5.15
C THR A 412 -6.66 -9.07 6.50
N ILE A 413 -7.95 -9.44 6.66
CA ILE A 413 -8.69 -9.15 7.90
C ILE A 413 -8.13 -9.96 9.08
N GLN A 414 -7.77 -11.21 8.87
CA GLN A 414 -7.17 -12.06 9.89
C GLN A 414 -5.80 -11.53 10.34
N TYR A 415 -4.96 -11.07 9.42
CA TYR A 415 -3.70 -10.44 9.77
C TYR A 415 -3.91 -9.20 10.63
N GLY A 416 -4.85 -8.32 10.25
CA GLY A 416 -5.20 -7.13 11.02
C GLY A 416 -5.68 -7.47 12.43
N THR A 417 -6.61 -8.42 12.57
CA THR A 417 -7.17 -8.81 13.88
C THR A 417 -6.17 -9.54 14.76
N GLN A 418 -5.31 -10.39 14.20
CA GLN A 418 -4.30 -11.10 14.98
C GLN A 418 -3.21 -10.17 15.53
N ASN A 419 -2.83 -9.13 14.78
CA ASN A 419 -1.67 -8.31 15.11
C ASN A 419 -2.02 -6.96 15.75
N TYR A 420 -3.16 -6.36 15.41
CA TYR A 420 -3.45 -4.96 15.79
C TYR A 420 -4.88 -4.74 16.28
N PHE A 421 -5.89 -5.20 15.55
CA PHE A 421 -7.30 -5.00 15.89
C PHE A 421 -7.79 -6.07 16.87
N ASN A 422 -7.35 -5.97 18.12
CA ASN A 422 -7.69 -6.91 19.19
C ASN A 422 -7.63 -6.26 20.57
N ALA A 423 -8.11 -7.01 21.58
CA ALA A 423 -8.16 -6.55 22.96
C ALA A 423 -6.79 -6.18 23.55
N ALA A 424 -5.68 -6.77 23.08
CA ALA A 424 -4.34 -6.41 23.56
C ALA A 424 -3.92 -4.99 23.14
N HIS A 425 -4.56 -4.42 22.13
CA HIS A 425 -4.35 -3.06 21.63
C HIS A 425 -5.50 -2.11 21.99
N GLY A 426 -6.38 -2.50 22.93
CA GLY A 426 -7.45 -1.63 23.44
C GLY A 426 -8.78 -1.73 22.69
N TYR A 427 -8.90 -2.56 21.66
CA TYR A 427 -10.19 -2.72 20.96
C TYR A 427 -11.17 -3.58 21.77
N ALA A 428 -12.31 -3.00 22.15
CA ALA A 428 -13.39 -3.66 22.87
C ALA A 428 -14.22 -4.55 21.94
N THR A 429 -14.56 -4.07 20.75
CA THR A 429 -15.33 -4.82 19.75
C THR A 429 -14.62 -4.86 18.40
N VAL A 430 -14.44 -6.08 17.87
CA VAL A 430 -13.87 -6.31 16.53
C VAL A 430 -14.91 -7.02 15.68
N ASN A 431 -15.60 -6.27 14.82
CA ASN A 431 -16.65 -6.79 13.95
C ASN A 431 -16.03 -7.29 12.63
N ALA A 432 -15.55 -8.54 12.63
CA ALA A 432 -14.96 -9.17 11.45
C ALA A 432 -15.99 -9.96 10.63
N TYR A 433 -16.21 -9.56 9.38
CA TYR A 433 -17.10 -10.23 8.42
C TYR A 433 -16.27 -10.89 7.33
N LEU A 434 -16.14 -12.23 7.41
CA LEU A 434 -15.24 -13.00 6.53
C LEU A 434 -15.97 -13.61 5.32
N ASN A 435 -17.16 -14.14 5.54
CA ASN A 435 -17.97 -14.85 4.51
C ASN A 435 -19.48 -14.84 4.81
N SER A 436 -19.91 -14.06 5.80
CA SER A 436 -21.31 -13.85 6.18
C SER A 436 -21.45 -12.38 6.52
N TYR A 437 -22.42 -11.69 5.90
CA TYR A 437 -22.45 -10.22 5.86
C TYR A 437 -23.70 -9.61 6.48
N SER A 438 -24.53 -10.43 7.14
CA SER A 438 -25.76 -9.95 7.76
C SER A 438 -25.44 -8.87 8.80
N GLY A 439 -26.05 -7.70 8.64
CA GLY A 439 -25.90 -6.56 9.56
C GLY A 439 -24.53 -5.86 9.52
N CYS A 440 -23.67 -6.13 8.53
CA CYS A 440 -22.32 -5.54 8.49
C CYS A 440 -22.28 -4.01 8.36
N TYR A 441 -23.40 -3.39 7.99
CA TYR A 441 -23.59 -1.94 7.94
C TYR A 441 -24.71 -1.44 8.86
N ASP A 442 -25.14 -2.24 9.84
CA ASP A 442 -26.06 -1.76 10.87
C ASP A 442 -25.45 -0.56 11.62
N PRO A 443 -26.26 0.31 12.26
CA PRO A 443 -25.76 1.54 12.88
C PRO A 443 -24.57 1.32 13.84
N ALA A 444 -24.58 0.22 14.62
CA ALA A 444 -23.49 -0.15 15.52
C ALA A 444 -22.22 -0.68 14.83
N ARG A 445 -22.26 -0.95 13.53
CA ARG A 445 -21.10 -1.39 12.72
C ARG A 445 -20.47 -0.26 11.92
N ILE A 446 -21.20 0.84 11.74
CA ILE A 446 -20.69 2.07 11.14
C ILE A 446 -20.20 3.05 12.23
N ALA A 447 -20.80 3.01 13.42
CA ALA A 447 -20.39 3.78 14.58
C ALA A 447 -19.15 3.16 15.28
N VAL A 448 -18.01 3.18 14.60
CA VAL A 448 -16.73 2.58 15.00
C VAL A 448 -15.58 3.56 14.77
N SER A 449 -14.36 3.31 15.27
CA SER A 449 -13.18 4.13 14.96
C SER A 449 -12.74 3.98 13.50
N MET A 450 -12.82 2.76 12.98
CA MET A 450 -12.40 2.43 11.63
C MET A 450 -13.32 1.39 11.02
N ILE A 451 -13.69 1.61 9.76
CA ILE A 451 -14.31 0.61 8.91
C ILE A 451 -13.42 0.34 7.69
N ASN A 452 -13.04 -0.91 7.48
CA ASN A 452 -12.23 -1.33 6.34
C ASN A 452 -12.97 -2.38 5.50
N TYR A 453 -13.04 -2.14 4.20
CA TYR A 453 -13.61 -3.03 3.21
C TYR A 453 -12.55 -3.39 2.17
N THR A 454 -12.37 -4.69 1.91
CA THR A 454 -11.51 -5.21 0.84
C THR A 454 -12.28 -6.21 -0.02
N ALA A 455 -12.60 -5.81 -1.25
CA ALA A 455 -13.09 -6.63 -2.36
C ALA A 455 -13.41 -5.71 -3.56
N HIS A 456 -14.61 -5.85 -4.13
CA HIS A 456 -15.05 -5.16 -5.34
C HIS A 456 -15.74 -3.84 -5.03
N CYS A 457 -15.53 -2.83 -5.86
CA CYS A 457 -16.25 -1.56 -5.81
C CYS A 457 -16.53 -1.06 -7.22
N SER A 458 -17.51 -0.18 -7.32
CA SER A 458 -17.63 0.80 -8.41
C SER A 458 -17.47 2.20 -7.81
N PRO A 459 -17.46 3.27 -8.63
CA PRO A 459 -17.41 4.63 -8.11
C PRO A 459 -18.47 4.94 -7.04
N SER A 460 -19.64 4.31 -7.07
CA SER A 460 -20.77 4.66 -6.20
C SER A 460 -21.19 3.55 -5.21
N VAL A 461 -20.46 2.43 -5.15
CA VAL A 461 -20.83 1.28 -4.33
C VAL A 461 -19.62 0.48 -3.84
N TRP A 462 -19.61 0.09 -2.57
CA TRP A 462 -18.92 -1.14 -2.15
C TRP A 462 -19.80 -2.31 -2.55
N ALA A 463 -19.32 -3.20 -3.42
CA ALA A 463 -20.21 -4.04 -4.23
C ALA A 463 -20.93 -5.15 -3.44
N ASP A 464 -20.19 -5.99 -2.73
CA ASP A 464 -20.75 -7.13 -1.98
C ASP A 464 -19.92 -7.42 -0.72
N PRO A 465 -20.47 -7.21 0.50
CA PRO A 465 -21.83 -6.74 0.76
C PRO A 465 -22.07 -5.30 0.31
N SER A 466 -23.26 -5.06 -0.25
CA SER A 466 -23.58 -3.80 -0.92
C SER A 466 -23.72 -2.63 0.06
N LEU A 467 -22.97 -1.56 -0.20
CA LEU A 467 -23.14 -0.24 0.41
C LEU A 467 -23.04 0.82 -0.68
N SER A 468 -24.15 1.48 -1.00
CA SER A 468 -24.20 2.56 -1.98
C SER A 468 -24.02 3.95 -1.35
N VAL A 469 -23.76 4.95 -2.20
CA VAL A 469 -23.88 6.37 -1.84
C VAL A 469 -25.19 6.67 -1.10
N SER A 470 -26.33 6.15 -1.59
CA SER A 470 -27.63 6.37 -0.92
C SER A 470 -27.73 5.72 0.45
N ASN A 471 -27.08 4.57 0.67
CA ASN A 471 -26.98 3.97 2.00
C ASN A 471 -26.17 4.84 2.96
N VAL A 472 -25.07 5.43 2.49
CA VAL A 472 -24.23 6.35 3.30
C VAL A 472 -25.05 7.55 3.79
N TYR A 473 -25.83 8.18 2.91
CA TYR A 473 -26.72 9.28 3.29
C TYR A 473 -27.86 8.87 4.23
N ALA A 474 -28.18 7.57 4.29
CA ALA A 474 -29.16 6.98 5.19
C ALA A 474 -28.57 6.51 6.54
N PHE A 475 -27.25 6.64 6.76
CA PHE A 475 -26.63 6.31 8.04
C PHE A 475 -27.16 7.15 9.20
N SER A 476 -27.03 6.58 10.40
CA SER A 476 -27.46 7.17 11.68
C SER A 476 -26.33 7.19 12.72
N ASN A 477 -25.07 7.19 12.27
CA ASN A 477 -23.87 7.23 13.12
C ASN A 477 -23.48 8.67 13.52
N THR A 478 -24.47 9.49 13.88
CA THR A 478 -24.21 10.86 14.33
C THR A 478 -23.24 10.87 15.50
N ASN A 479 -22.27 11.79 15.46
CA ASN A 479 -21.24 11.97 16.47
C ASN A 479 -20.29 10.76 16.67
N LYS A 480 -20.33 9.77 15.76
CA LYS A 480 -19.51 8.54 15.77
C LYS A 480 -18.96 8.27 14.37
N TYR A 481 -17.99 9.09 13.97
CA TYR A 481 -17.46 9.12 12.60
C TYR A 481 -16.19 8.25 12.49
N PRO A 482 -16.18 7.15 11.71
CA PRO A 482 -15.00 6.33 11.49
C PRO A 482 -14.02 7.00 10.52
N LEU A 483 -12.78 6.51 10.51
CA LEU A 483 -11.97 6.43 9.29
C LEU A 483 -12.51 5.29 8.41
N ALA A 484 -12.93 5.60 7.19
CA ALA A 484 -13.38 4.60 6.23
C ALA A 484 -12.27 4.30 5.21
N VAL A 485 -12.02 3.01 4.94
CA VAL A 485 -11.00 2.56 3.99
C VAL A 485 -11.59 1.55 3.03
N GLY A 486 -11.64 1.91 1.74
CA GLY A 486 -12.05 1.01 0.66
C GLY A 486 -10.85 0.54 -0.16
N ASN A 487 -10.31 -0.63 0.19
CA ASN A 487 -9.33 -1.35 -0.63
C ASN A 487 -10.05 -2.03 -1.80
N CYS A 488 -10.48 -1.23 -2.76
CA CYS A 488 -11.29 -1.66 -3.89
C CYS A 488 -11.29 -0.64 -5.03
N CYS A 489 -11.73 -1.09 -6.21
CA CYS A 489 -11.73 -0.29 -7.44
C CYS A 489 -12.53 1.01 -7.32
N GLN A 490 -11.92 2.13 -7.71
CA GLN A 490 -12.62 3.39 -8.04
C GLN A 490 -13.47 4.03 -6.94
N SER A 491 -13.39 3.55 -5.69
CA SER A 491 -14.23 4.06 -4.60
C SER A 491 -13.96 5.53 -4.23
N SER A 492 -12.83 6.07 -4.71
CA SER A 492 -12.47 7.49 -4.62
C SER A 492 -12.30 8.13 -6.00
N ASP A 493 -12.96 7.64 -7.06
CA ASP A 493 -12.93 8.27 -8.37
C ASP A 493 -13.71 9.60 -8.36
N TYR A 494 -13.06 10.66 -7.89
CA TYR A 494 -13.61 12.02 -7.77
C TYR A 494 -13.76 12.73 -9.14
N SER A 495 -13.65 12.02 -10.26
CA SER A 495 -13.99 12.56 -11.59
C SER A 495 -15.46 12.35 -11.96
N VAL A 496 -16.19 11.48 -11.25
CA VAL A 496 -17.63 11.29 -11.43
C VAL A 496 -18.44 12.34 -10.66
N THR A 497 -19.77 12.37 -10.82
CA THR A 497 -20.63 13.35 -10.13
C THR A 497 -20.48 13.34 -8.61
N GLU A 498 -20.46 12.14 -8.02
CA GLU A 498 -20.14 11.91 -6.60
C GLU A 498 -19.73 10.44 -6.46
N CYS A 499 -18.50 10.19 -6.02
CA CYS A 499 -18.06 8.85 -5.66
C CYS A 499 -18.43 8.50 -4.22
N ILE A 500 -18.39 7.22 -3.86
CA ILE A 500 -18.74 6.76 -2.51
C ILE A 500 -17.82 7.36 -1.45
N GLY A 501 -16.52 7.54 -1.75
CA GLY A 501 -15.59 8.22 -0.86
C GLY A 501 -15.99 9.67 -0.55
N GLU A 502 -16.48 10.39 -1.56
CA GLU A 502 -17.04 11.73 -1.36
C GLU A 502 -18.33 11.70 -0.54
N ALA A 503 -19.24 10.77 -0.81
CA ALA A 503 -20.47 10.63 -0.03
C ALA A 503 -20.18 10.37 1.46
N TRP A 504 -19.19 9.51 1.78
CA TRP A 504 -18.76 9.22 3.15
C TRP A 504 -18.35 10.49 3.91
N VAL A 505 -17.63 11.41 3.25
CA VAL A 505 -17.14 12.63 3.91
C VAL A 505 -18.15 13.80 3.81
N ARG A 506 -18.94 13.90 2.74
CA ARG A 506 -19.92 14.98 2.51
C ARG A 506 -21.23 14.82 3.27
N ALA A 507 -21.58 13.60 3.67
CA ALA A 507 -22.86 13.35 4.34
C ALA A 507 -22.98 14.14 5.67
N PRO A 508 -24.09 14.90 5.89
CA PRO A 508 -24.25 15.76 7.05
C PRO A 508 -24.44 14.93 8.32
N GLN A 509 -23.62 15.19 9.35
CA GLN A 509 -23.72 14.58 10.68
C GLN A 509 -23.74 13.04 10.65
N LYS A 510 -23.11 12.42 9.64
CA LYS A 510 -23.03 10.97 9.45
C LYS A 510 -21.88 10.63 8.49
N GLY A 511 -21.70 9.34 8.21
CA GLY A 511 -20.59 8.88 7.37
C GLY A 511 -19.28 8.95 8.15
N ALA A 512 -18.18 9.31 7.49
CA ALA A 512 -16.81 9.21 8.00
C ALA A 512 -16.17 10.58 8.24
N VAL A 513 -15.14 10.61 9.10
CA VAL A 513 -14.28 11.79 9.28
C VAL A 513 -13.26 11.92 8.15
N ALA A 514 -12.85 10.79 7.57
CA ALA A 514 -11.96 10.71 6.43
C ALA A 514 -12.21 9.41 5.65
N TYR A 515 -11.84 9.42 4.37
CA TYR A 515 -11.93 8.25 3.50
C TYR A 515 -10.61 8.01 2.77
N ILE A 516 -10.14 6.77 2.74
CA ILE A 516 -9.02 6.32 1.92
C ILE A 516 -9.54 5.30 0.90
N GLY A 517 -9.25 5.53 -0.37
CA GLY A 517 -9.62 4.63 -1.45
C GLY A 517 -8.92 4.98 -2.75
N SER A 518 -9.26 4.28 -3.82
CA SER A 518 -8.57 4.37 -5.10
C SER A 518 -9.41 5.10 -6.14
N VAL A 519 -8.76 5.91 -6.98
CA VAL A 519 -9.34 6.43 -8.22
C VAL A 519 -9.38 5.34 -9.32
N PRO A 520 -8.26 4.67 -9.67
CA PRO A 520 -8.31 3.57 -10.62
C PRO A 520 -8.82 2.27 -9.96
N SER A 521 -8.95 1.23 -10.77
CA SER A 521 -9.08 -0.15 -10.28
C SER A 521 -7.84 -0.55 -9.46
N THR A 522 -8.05 -1.18 -8.31
CA THR A 522 -6.96 -1.75 -7.50
C THR A 522 -6.72 -3.20 -7.89
N TYR A 523 -5.67 -3.80 -7.32
CA TYR A 523 -5.28 -5.18 -7.59
C TYR A 523 -5.30 -5.99 -6.31
N TRP A 524 -5.57 -7.29 -6.43
CA TRP A 524 -5.74 -8.15 -5.24
C TRP A 524 -4.48 -8.25 -4.39
N PHE A 525 -3.31 -8.43 -5.01
CA PHE A 525 -2.06 -8.60 -4.27
C PHE A 525 -1.46 -7.28 -3.79
N GLU A 526 -1.57 -6.22 -4.58
CA GLU A 526 -1.11 -4.88 -4.19
C GLU A 526 -1.92 -4.31 -3.03
N ASP A 527 -3.21 -4.63 -2.92
CA ASP A 527 -4.01 -4.31 -1.72
C ASP A 527 -3.77 -5.28 -0.55
N PHE A 528 -3.05 -6.39 -0.76
CA PHE A 528 -2.78 -7.41 0.28
C PHE A 528 -1.48 -7.16 1.05
N TYR A 529 -0.43 -6.73 0.35
CA TYR A 529 0.95 -6.66 0.86
C TYR A 529 1.30 -5.37 1.61
#